data_AF-A0A0N8KF29-F1
#
_entry.id   AF-A0A0N8KF29-F1
#
_cell.length_a   1.000
_cell.length_b   1.000
_cell.length_c   1.000
_cell.angle_alpha   90.00
_cell.angle_beta   90.00
_cell.angle_gamma   90.00
#
_symmetry.space_group_name_H-M   'P 1'
#
loop_
_entity.id
_entity.type
_entity.pdbx_description
1 polymer ?
#
loop_
_entity_poly.entity_id
_entity_poly.type
_entity_poly.pdbx_seq_one_letter_code
_entity_poly.pdbx_strand_id
1 'polypeptide(L)'
;MKKELISELIEKFEDACYNLDGIECWSSRELQEILGYSDWRNFTNTIQKAVKSCENSGEKESDHFVGVTKMIEIGKGGQRENQKLPSLWYRFLV
;
A
#
# COMPACT_ATOMS: atom_id res chain seq x y z
N MET A 1 3.65 15.79 -22.82
CA MET A 1 3.85 14.66 -21.87
C MET A 1 3.99 15.27 -20.48
N LYS A 2 3.23 14.83 -19.47
CA LYS A 2 3.21 15.43 -18.12
C LYS A 2 4.45 15.05 -17.30
N LYS A 3 5.65 15.44 -17.76
CA LYS A 3 6.93 15.07 -17.11
C LYS A 3 7.03 15.61 -15.69
N GLU A 4 6.59 16.85 -15.47
CA GLU A 4 6.58 17.51 -14.16
C GLU A 4 5.75 16.74 -13.14
N LEU A 5 4.57 16.25 -13.53
CA LEU A 5 3.71 15.42 -12.67
C LEU A 5 4.36 14.09 -12.30
N ILE A 6 5.08 13.46 -13.24
CA ILE A 6 5.79 12.20 -12.97
C ILE A 6 6.89 12.44 -11.94
N SER A 7 7.67 13.53 -12.10
CA SER A 7 8.71 13.88 -11.12
C SER A 7 8.13 14.16 -9.74
N GLU A 8 7.04 14.92 -9.65
CA GLU A 8 6.37 15.22 -8.37
C GLU A 8 5.84 13.94 -7.69
N LEU A 9 5.25 13.03 -8.45
CA LEU A 9 4.75 11.76 -7.91
C LEU A 9 5.89 10.85 -7.43
N ILE A 10 7.03 10.84 -8.12
CA ILE A 10 8.22 10.09 -7.70
C ILE A 10 8.76 10.67 -6.39
N GLU A 11 8.90 11.99 -6.28
CA GLU A 11 9.35 12.64 -5.05
C GLU A 11 8.45 12.29 -3.86
N LYS A 12 7.13 12.44 -4.03
CA LYS A 12 6.14 12.05 -3.00
C LYS A 12 6.21 10.57 -2.63
N PHE A 13 6.49 9.71 -3.61
CA PHE A 13 6.62 8.28 -3.39
C PHE A 13 7.85 7.97 -2.55
N GLU A 14 9.02 8.52 -2.89
CA GLU A 14 10.25 8.31 -2.14
C GLU A 14 10.16 8.93 -0.72
N ASP A 15 9.50 10.08 -0.56
CA ASP A 15 9.27 10.70 0.75
C ASP A 15 8.35 9.88 1.68
N ALA A 16 7.45 9.07 1.11
CA ALA A 16 6.56 8.19 1.85
C ALA A 16 7.20 6.84 2.24
N CYS A 17 8.49 6.67 1.92
CA CYS A 17 9.27 5.50 2.29
C CYS A 17 9.61 5.53 3.78
N TYR A 18 9.42 4.39 4.44
CA TYR A 18 9.89 4.12 5.79
C TYR A 18 11.02 3.10 5.73
N ASN A 19 12.01 3.24 6.60
CA ASN A 19 12.99 2.19 6.82
C ASN A 19 12.63 1.41 8.08
N LEU A 20 12.30 0.13 7.92
CA LEU A 20 12.04 -0.80 9.00
C LEU A 20 13.14 -1.86 9.02
N ASP A 21 14.02 -1.79 10.00
CA ASP A 21 15.13 -2.74 10.19
C ASP A 21 16.01 -2.93 8.94
N GLY A 22 16.26 -1.84 8.20
CA GLY A 22 17.05 -1.87 6.96
C GLY A 22 16.24 -2.18 5.71
N ILE A 23 14.93 -2.41 5.84
CA ILE A 23 14.02 -2.71 4.73
C ILE A 23 13.13 -1.50 4.46
N GLU A 24 13.15 -1.04 3.22
CA GLU A 24 12.27 0.04 2.76
C GLU A 24 10.82 -0.46 2.61
N CYS A 25 9.89 0.28 3.20
CA CYS A 25 8.47 -0.04 3.18
C CYS A 25 7.58 1.19 3.02
N TRP A 26 6.40 0.98 2.45
CA TRP A 26 5.40 2.01 2.22
C TRP A 26 4.06 1.62 2.84
N SER A 27 3.36 2.60 3.39
CA SER A 27 1.97 2.44 3.80
C SER A 27 1.05 2.41 2.59
N SER A 28 0.23 1.35 2.46
CA SER A 28 -0.82 1.30 1.44
C SER A 28 -1.79 2.49 1.55
N ARG A 29 -2.00 3.07 2.75
CA ARG A 29 -2.89 4.23 2.92
C ARG A 29 -2.29 5.51 2.35
N GLU A 30 -0.99 5.72 2.51
CA GLU A 30 -0.32 6.91 1.98
C GLU A 30 -0.14 6.78 0.47
N LEU A 31 0.18 5.58 -0.02
CA LEU A 31 0.24 5.30 -1.46
C LEU A 31 -1.11 5.54 -2.15
N GLN A 32 -2.23 5.24 -1.49
CA GLN A 32 -3.56 5.56 -2.03
C GLN A 32 -3.66 7.06 -2.37
N GLU A 33 -3.27 7.92 -1.44
CA GLU A 33 -3.37 9.38 -1.57
C GLU A 33 -2.39 9.92 -2.61
N ILE A 34 -1.14 9.45 -2.59
CA ILE A 34 -0.09 9.84 -3.54
C ILE A 34 -0.50 9.48 -4.98
N LEU A 35 -1.07 8.29 -5.18
CA LEU A 35 -1.52 7.82 -6.49
C LEU A 35 -2.89 8.38 -6.90
N GLY A 36 -3.50 9.23 -6.07
CA GLY A 36 -4.74 9.95 -6.40
C GLY A 36 -6.01 9.10 -6.33
N TYR A 37 -6.00 8.00 -5.57
CA TYR A 37 -7.20 7.19 -5.35
C TYR A 37 -8.05 7.81 -4.23
N SER A 38 -9.26 8.24 -4.53
CA SER A 38 -10.18 8.79 -3.51
C SER A 38 -10.92 7.73 -2.70
N ASP A 39 -11.14 6.54 -3.26
CA ASP A 39 -11.84 5.42 -2.60
C ASP A 39 -10.89 4.25 -2.32
N TRP A 40 -10.76 3.90 -1.04
CA TRP A 40 -9.96 2.77 -0.57
C TRP A 40 -10.38 1.43 -1.21
N ARG A 41 -11.65 1.24 -1.55
CA ARG A 41 -12.13 0.00 -2.21
C ARG A 41 -11.52 -0.17 -3.60
N ASN A 42 -11.40 0.93 -4.35
CA ASN A 42 -10.78 0.90 -5.67
C ASN A 42 -9.28 0.63 -5.56
N PHE A 43 -8.64 1.23 -4.55
CA PHE A 43 -7.22 1.00 -4.30
C PHE A 43 -6.92 -0.42 -3.81
N THR A 44 -7.84 -1.01 -3.04
CA THR A 44 -7.77 -2.41 -2.60
C THR A 44 -7.62 -3.36 -3.80
N ASN A 45 -8.37 -3.13 -4.87
CA ASN A 45 -8.25 -3.93 -6.10
C ASN A 45 -6.87 -3.79 -6.75
N THR A 46 -6.25 -2.61 -6.68
CA THR A 46 -4.88 -2.38 -7.16
C THR A 46 -3.86 -3.14 -6.31
N ILE A 47 -4.01 -3.12 -4.98
CA ILE A 47 -3.17 -3.89 -4.06
C ILE A 47 -3.26 -5.39 -4.37
N GLN A 48 -4.47 -5.92 -4.54
CA GLN A 48 -4.67 -7.34 -4.87
C GLN A 48 -3.99 -7.74 -6.19
N LYS A 49 -4.01 -6.85 -7.20
CA LYS A 49 -3.30 -7.09 -8.47
C LYS A 49 -1.79 -7.14 -8.26
N ALA A 50 -1.25 -6.29 -7.40
CA ALA A 50 0.18 -6.28 -7.09
C ALA A 50 0.62 -7.52 -6.30
N VAL A 51 -0.17 -7.94 -5.31
CA VAL A 51 0.02 -9.22 -4.59
C VAL A 51 0.08 -10.37 -5.60
N LYS A 52 -0.92 -10.47 -6.47
CA LYS A 52 -0.96 -11.51 -7.51
C LYS A 52 0.23 -11.43 -8.47
N SER A 53 0.70 -10.23 -8.79
CA SER A 53 1.89 -10.06 -9.63
C SER A 53 3.15 -10.55 -8.92
N CYS A 54 3.30 -10.27 -7.63
CA CYS A 54 4.38 -10.76 -6.79
C CYS A 54 4.39 -12.31 -6.75
N GLU A 55 3.23 -12.92 -6.50
CA GLU A 55 3.07 -14.38 -6.55
C GLU A 55 3.44 -14.97 -7.92
N ASN A 56 2.98 -14.34 -9.01
CA ASN A 56 3.31 -14.77 -10.38
C ASN A 56 4.81 -14.65 -10.71
N SER A 57 5.52 -13.75 -10.03
CA SER A 57 6.98 -13.62 -10.12
C SER A 57 7.74 -14.66 -9.29
N GLY A 58 7.03 -15.54 -8.57
CA GLY A 58 7.61 -16.59 -7.72
C GLY A 58 7.94 -16.13 -6.30
N GLU A 59 7.57 -14.90 -5.95
CA GLU A 59 7.81 -14.31 -4.64
C GLU A 59 6.66 -14.61 -3.68
N LYS A 60 6.94 -14.71 -2.37
CA LYS A 60 5.91 -14.98 -1.36
C LYS A 60 5.25 -13.69 -0.90
N GLU A 61 3.92 -13.63 -0.95
CA GLU A 61 3.19 -12.43 -0.51
C GLU A 61 3.56 -11.98 0.92
N SER A 62 3.79 -12.91 1.85
CA SER A 62 4.08 -12.62 3.26
C SER A 62 5.38 -11.84 3.46
N ASP A 63 6.30 -11.95 2.50
CA ASP A 63 7.61 -11.32 2.56
C ASP A 63 7.56 -9.90 1.99
N HIS A 64 6.49 -9.55 1.27
CA HIS A 64 6.31 -8.29 0.53
C HIS A 64 5.11 -7.46 1.03
N PHE A 65 4.14 -8.11 1.66
CA PHE A 65 2.85 -7.55 2.04
C PHE A 65 2.50 -7.94 3.47
N VAL A 66 2.55 -6.99 4.40
CA VAL A 66 2.13 -7.21 5.79
C VAL A 66 0.74 -6.62 6.00
N GLY A 67 -0.19 -7.43 6.51
CA GLY A 67 -1.49 -6.95 6.97
C GLY A 67 -1.38 -6.31 8.35
N VAL A 68 -1.42 -4.99 8.46
CA VAL A 68 -1.53 -4.28 9.75
C VAL A 68 -3.01 -4.16 10.11
N THR A 69 -3.35 -4.72 11.26
CA THR A 69 -4.70 -4.61 11.84
C THR A 69 -4.85 -3.22 12.47
N LYS A 70 -5.33 -2.24 11.71
CA LYS A 70 -5.89 -1.03 12.34
C LYS A 70 -7.38 -1.25 12.53
N MET A 71 -7.79 -1.57 13.75
CA MET A 71 -9.19 -1.46 14.18
C MET A 71 -9.56 0.02 14.06
N ILE A 72 -10.43 0.37 13.11
CA ILE A 72 -10.99 1.73 13.06
C ILE A 72 -12.23 1.68 13.95
N GLU A 73 -12.24 2.46 15.02
CA GLU A 73 -13.42 2.62 15.86
C GLU A 73 -14.49 3.34 15.02
N ILE A 74 -15.48 2.60 14.54
CA ILE A 74 -16.62 3.18 13.85
C ILE A 74 -17.51 3.74 14.96
N GLY A 75 -17.68 5.07 14.99
CA GLY A 75 -18.49 5.75 15.99
C GLY A 75 -19.84 5.05 16.20
N LYS A 76 -20.20 4.85 17.48
CA LYS A 76 -21.37 4.10 17.99
C LYS A 76 -21.23 2.57 18.07
N GLY A 77 -20.08 2.07 18.55
CA GLY A 77 -20.01 0.73 19.18
C GLY A 77 -20.13 -0.47 18.24
N GLY A 78 -20.04 -0.27 16.92
CA GLY A 78 -20.02 -1.35 15.93
C GLY A 78 -18.59 -1.79 15.62
N GLN A 79 -18.19 -2.98 16.06
CA GLN A 79 -16.98 -3.62 15.57
C GLN A 79 -17.31 -4.40 14.30
N ARG A 80 -16.73 -4.00 13.15
CA ARG A 80 -16.66 -4.87 11.97
C ARG A 80 -15.26 -5.46 11.91
N GLU A 81 -15.18 -6.78 11.75
CA GLU A 81 -13.94 -7.46 11.42
C GLU A 81 -13.43 -6.87 10.09
N ASN A 82 -12.35 -6.09 10.16
CA ASN A 82 -11.74 -5.49 8.97
C ASN A 82 -11.20 -6.61 8.09
N GLN A 83 -11.55 -6.60 6.80
CA GLN A 83 -10.89 -7.42 5.79
C GLN A 83 -9.37 -7.31 5.97
N LYS A 84 -8.70 -8.45 6.13
CA LYS A 84 -7.24 -8.54 6.14
C LYS A 84 -6.72 -8.03 4.80
N LEU A 85 -6.25 -6.79 4.78
CA LEU A 85 -5.65 -6.18 3.60
C LEU A 85 -4.21 -5.78 3.90
N PRO A 86 -3.28 -5.98 2.96
CA PRO A 86 -1.93 -5.49 3.09
C PRO A 86 -1.89 -3.99 3.29
N SER A 87 -1.22 -3.55 4.34
CA SER A 87 -1.06 -2.14 4.69
C SER A 87 0.38 -1.68 4.56
N LEU A 88 1.33 -2.60 4.41
CA LEU A 88 2.73 -2.31 4.14
C LEU A 88 3.14 -3.03 2.86
N TRP A 89 3.84 -2.32 1.98
CA TRP A 89 4.50 -2.85 0.79
C TRP A 89 6.01 -2.74 1.01
N TYR A 90 6.76 -3.82 0.80
CA TYR A 90 8.23 -3.79 0.78
C TYR A 90 8.76 -3.48 -0.63
N ARG A 91 9.93 -2.83 -0.72
CA ARG A 91 10.56 -2.48 -2.02
C ARG A 91 10.95 -3.76 -2.77
N PHE A 92 10.18 -4.15 -3.78
CA PHE A 92 10.64 -5.11 -4.80
C PHE A 92 10.19 -4.78 -6.24
N LEU A 93 9.56 -3.62 -6.47
CA LEU A 93 9.04 -3.24 -7.79
C LEU A 93 9.41 -1.80 -8.20
N VAL A 94 10.66 -1.40 -7.95
CA VAL A 94 11.33 -0.37 -8.76
C VAL A 94 12.66 -0.92 -9.25
#